data_AF-A0A0D0BV84-F1
#
_entry.id   AF-A0A0D0BV84-F1
#
_cell.length_a   1.000
_cell.length_b   1.000
_cell.length_c   1.000
_cell.angle_alpha   90.00
_cell.angle_beta   90.00
_cell.angle_gamma   90.00
#
_symmetry.space_group_name_H-M   'P 1'
#
loop_
_entity.id
_entity.type
_entity.pdbx_description
1 polymer ?
#
loop_
_entity_poly.entity_id
_entity_poly.type
_entity_poly.pdbx_seq_one_letter_code
_entity_poly.pdbx_strand_id
1 'polypeptide(L)'
;MALDSTSGRRVPRHRDFLNKHGHRHHSYDPEKAPYPLCYDRQVLELENMDHSFVMHVKKSVSVVQFPDHIYPKRSLDLGCGGGTWILDAAKEWPDCEFVGFDLVDVQVPISLLEPDIASRISWVHGNFLTTKLPFDDDEFDHVHMHGLGRGIPENKWGVLFEEVNRVLRPGGVVEVLEHDILFPTLPTWFTAPLRARNKRSDSVHYPNGSHHRTDKLPSSQPDIPPLPHDHALLESLYYAVFENRFINLRPTAILPIYFTSNFIRVISAPIVHFRMPALPPLQALPQPLPPNALLMEASLSSDRSETTSQPHASPTSRPVAVSFSSTHSSATSKSASSGESSLFSNVESSTHSYPTTSPADCSPHSPALSCDTANTLSSETETAHVMKKPLYTVDSSAAESTSMGVAASQSLISLCEIDKLSERSLAMQLYWSYQSVLACQEAMYEELLDRTRNRTGQLTECGWDTDQELSELESRTKFEILVDRYKRDMQARISLWCSLAELGWSVPPREAMSKAELVEEERLYRAMLEARQFASEEDLYTPCRSVRIFVGYKDSQ
;
A
#
# COMPACT_ATOMS: atom_id res chain seq x y z
N MET A 1 51.50 21.20 -11.19
CA MET A 1 51.39 22.20 -10.12
C MET A 1 50.24 23.15 -10.48
N ALA A 2 49.32 23.33 -9.52
CA ALA A 2 48.26 24.34 -9.42
C ALA A 2 47.06 24.26 -10.39
N LEU A 3 45.96 23.75 -9.82
CA LEU A 3 44.56 24.04 -10.11
C LEU A 3 44.21 25.48 -9.68
N ASP A 4 43.35 26.15 -10.44
CA ASP A 4 42.34 27.14 -9.97
C ASP A 4 41.52 27.60 -11.21
N SER A 5 40.24 27.94 -11.20
CA SER A 5 39.03 27.51 -10.49
C SER A 5 37.85 28.26 -11.14
N THR A 6 36.63 27.77 -10.89
CA THR A 6 35.36 28.50 -10.99
C THR A 6 34.72 28.72 -12.38
N SER A 7 33.81 27.82 -12.75
CA SER A 7 32.44 28.21 -13.14
C SER A 7 31.48 27.02 -12.99
N GLY A 8 31.38 26.50 -11.77
CA GLY A 8 30.21 25.68 -11.41
C GLY A 8 28.98 26.57 -11.46
N ARG A 9 28.18 26.46 -12.53
CA ARG A 9 26.79 26.93 -12.52
C ARG A 9 26.13 26.27 -11.32
N ARG A 10 25.95 27.01 -10.23
CA ARG A 10 25.04 26.62 -9.15
C ARG A 10 23.65 26.57 -9.78
N VAL A 11 23.21 25.37 -10.14
CA VAL A 11 21.80 25.09 -10.39
C VAL A 11 21.07 25.57 -9.12
N PRO A 12 20.08 26.49 -9.23
CA PRO A 12 19.31 26.89 -8.08
C PRO A 12 18.71 25.62 -7.48
N ARG A 13 18.96 25.34 -6.20
CA ARG A 13 18.19 24.33 -5.48
C ARG A 13 16.75 24.85 -5.47
N HIS A 14 15.95 24.45 -6.46
CA HIS A 14 14.52 24.51 -6.30
C HIS A 14 14.24 23.73 -5.01
N ARG A 15 13.49 24.33 -4.09
CA ARG A 15 12.93 23.52 -3.01
C ARG A 15 11.91 22.65 -3.69
N ASP A 16 12.32 21.47 -4.16
CA ASP A 16 11.46 20.52 -4.88
C ASP A 16 10.23 20.15 -4.05
N PHE A 17 10.32 20.35 -2.73
CA PHE A 17 9.28 20.06 -1.77
C PHE A 17 8.80 21.27 -0.97
N LEU A 18 7.52 21.21 -0.62
CA LEU A 18 6.84 21.99 0.40
C LEU A 18 6.22 21.03 1.45
N ASN A 19 6.00 21.52 2.66
CA ASN A 19 5.40 20.74 3.73
C ASN A 19 3.98 21.23 4.00
N LYS A 20 2.97 20.37 3.79
CA LYS A 20 1.56 20.62 4.07
C LYS A 20 1.15 19.79 5.28
N HIS A 21 0.89 20.44 6.41
CA HIS A 21 0.44 19.79 7.65
C HIS A 21 1.30 18.58 8.12
N GLY A 22 2.61 18.61 7.86
CA GLY A 22 3.53 17.53 8.24
C GLY A 22 3.87 16.58 7.09
N HIS A 23 3.16 16.64 5.97
CA HIS A 23 3.35 15.81 4.79
C HIS A 23 4.16 16.52 3.72
N ARG A 24 5.11 15.80 3.12
CA ARG A 24 5.97 16.34 2.06
C ARG A 24 5.26 16.28 0.71
N HIS A 25 5.12 17.40 0.00
CA HIS A 25 4.57 17.44 -1.36
C HIS A 25 5.52 18.17 -2.30
N HIS A 26 5.40 17.96 -3.61
CA HIS A 26 6.18 18.72 -4.57
C HIS A 26 5.82 20.21 -4.56
N SER A 27 6.73 21.09 -4.95
CA SER A 27 6.51 22.55 -4.94
C SER A 27 5.95 23.13 -6.24
N TYR A 28 5.79 22.30 -7.27
CA TYR A 28 5.23 22.73 -8.54
C TYR A 28 3.78 23.20 -8.41
N ASP A 29 3.42 24.14 -9.28
CA ASP A 29 2.05 24.61 -9.45
C ASP A 29 1.12 23.43 -9.83
N PRO A 30 -0.04 23.26 -9.17
CA PRO A 30 -0.97 22.17 -9.48
C PRO A 30 -1.43 22.10 -10.94
N GLU A 31 -1.50 23.23 -11.65
CA GLU A 31 -1.84 23.24 -13.09
C GLU A 31 -0.72 22.67 -13.96
N LYS A 32 0.52 22.77 -13.49
CA LYS A 32 1.72 22.27 -14.20
C LYS A 32 2.06 20.84 -13.82
N ALA A 33 1.86 20.47 -12.57
CA ALA A 33 2.07 19.14 -12.03
C ALA A 33 0.89 18.78 -11.11
N PRO A 34 -0.15 18.13 -11.64
CA PRO A 34 -1.35 17.80 -10.89
C PRO A 34 -1.20 16.52 -10.05
N TYR A 35 0.01 16.15 -9.62
CA TYR A 35 0.22 14.94 -8.82
C TYR A 35 -0.21 15.18 -7.35
N PRO A 36 -1.24 14.49 -6.81
CA PRO A 36 -1.82 14.88 -5.53
C PRO A 36 -1.20 14.20 -4.30
N LEU A 37 -0.38 13.15 -4.49
CA LEU A 37 0.12 12.34 -3.39
C LEU A 37 1.30 13.03 -2.67
N CYS A 38 1.47 12.73 -1.38
CA CYS A 38 2.66 13.11 -0.64
C CYS A 38 3.85 12.16 -0.94
N TYR A 39 5.06 12.63 -0.66
CA TYR A 39 6.34 11.94 -0.76
C TYR A 39 6.85 11.50 0.61
N ASP A 40 5.93 11.18 1.51
CA ASP A 40 6.30 10.61 2.80
C ASP A 40 6.88 9.22 2.59
N ARG A 41 7.77 8.81 3.51
CA ARG A 41 8.46 7.52 3.45
C ARG A 41 7.49 6.35 3.22
N GLN A 42 6.36 6.35 3.92
CA GLN A 42 5.36 5.27 3.82
C GLN A 42 4.77 5.18 2.40
N VAL A 43 4.60 6.30 1.70
CA VAL A 43 4.08 6.33 0.33
C VAL A 43 5.13 5.82 -0.66
N LEU A 44 6.38 6.25 -0.52
CA LEU A 44 7.49 5.73 -1.33
C LEU A 44 7.70 4.22 -1.11
N GLU A 45 7.48 3.73 0.12
CA GLU A 45 7.52 2.30 0.42
C GLU A 45 6.38 1.50 -0.25
N LEU A 46 5.23 2.14 -0.59
CA LEU A 46 4.16 1.47 -1.36
C LEU A 46 4.60 1.17 -2.78
N GLU A 47 5.38 2.05 -3.42
CA GLU A 47 5.93 1.83 -4.76
C GLU A 47 6.88 0.62 -4.75
N ASN A 48 7.72 0.50 -3.71
CA ASN A 48 8.62 -0.65 -3.54
C ASN A 48 7.87 -1.97 -3.34
N MET A 49 6.81 -1.92 -2.53
CA MET A 49 5.94 -3.07 -2.30
C MET A 49 5.24 -3.51 -3.58
N ASP A 50 4.82 -2.54 -4.40
CA ASP A 50 4.19 -2.82 -5.68
C ASP A 50 5.17 -3.40 -6.71
N HIS A 51 6.34 -2.79 -6.87
CA HIS A 51 7.42 -3.35 -7.69
C HIS A 51 7.77 -4.77 -7.26
N SER A 52 7.88 -5.04 -5.96
CA SER A 52 8.13 -6.39 -5.44
C SER A 52 7.02 -7.39 -5.80
N PHE A 53 5.77 -6.96 -5.75
CA PHE A 53 4.63 -7.77 -6.18
C PHE A 53 4.68 -8.06 -7.69
N VAL A 54 4.94 -7.04 -8.49
CA VAL A 54 5.07 -7.15 -9.94
C VAL A 54 6.21 -8.07 -10.33
N MET A 55 7.40 -7.90 -9.74
CA MET A 55 8.55 -8.81 -9.90
C MET A 55 8.21 -10.23 -9.48
N HIS A 56 7.48 -10.42 -8.38
CA HIS A 56 7.06 -11.75 -7.94
C HIS A 56 6.15 -12.45 -8.96
N VAL A 57 5.25 -11.72 -9.62
CA VAL A 57 4.34 -12.28 -10.63
C VAL A 57 5.04 -12.48 -11.98
N LYS A 58 5.84 -11.49 -12.43
CA LYS A 58 6.52 -11.51 -13.73
C LYS A 58 7.76 -12.40 -13.76
N LYS A 59 8.45 -12.55 -12.62
CA LYS A 59 9.77 -13.23 -12.46
C LYS A 59 10.92 -12.61 -13.26
N SER A 60 10.73 -11.41 -13.79
CA SER A 60 11.72 -10.60 -14.52
C SER A 60 11.36 -9.13 -14.40
N VAL A 61 12.34 -8.26 -14.60
CA VAL A 61 12.17 -6.80 -14.61
C VAL A 61 11.34 -6.28 -15.78
N SER A 62 11.13 -7.09 -16.83
CA SER A 62 10.29 -6.73 -17.98
C SER A 62 9.27 -7.82 -18.30
N VAL A 63 8.12 -7.44 -18.88
CA VAL A 63 7.22 -8.41 -19.53
C VAL A 63 7.65 -8.78 -20.94
N VAL A 64 8.58 -8.02 -21.50
CA VAL A 64 9.14 -8.29 -22.82
C VAL A 64 10.21 -9.35 -22.67
N GLN A 65 10.07 -10.44 -23.42
CA GLN A 65 11.11 -11.46 -23.48
C GLN A 65 12.19 -11.02 -24.47
N PHE A 66 13.43 -10.93 -23.97
CA PHE A 66 14.61 -10.64 -24.78
C PHE A 66 15.35 -11.96 -25.09
N PRO A 67 15.24 -12.50 -26.32
CA PRO A 67 15.87 -13.77 -26.69
C PRO A 67 17.39 -13.72 -26.53
N ASP A 68 17.99 -14.89 -26.27
CA ASP A 68 19.45 -15.05 -26.15
C ASP A 68 20.11 -14.14 -25.10
N HIS A 69 19.32 -13.63 -24.14
CA HIS A 69 19.74 -12.64 -23.14
C HIS A 69 20.32 -11.34 -23.76
N ILE A 70 19.85 -10.98 -24.95
CA ILE A 70 20.22 -9.73 -25.63
C ILE A 70 19.32 -8.61 -25.09
N TYR A 71 19.73 -8.06 -23.95
CA TYR A 71 19.00 -6.99 -23.28
C TYR A 71 19.21 -5.62 -23.94
N PRO A 72 18.31 -4.64 -23.69
CA PRO A 72 18.47 -3.25 -24.07
C PRO A 72 19.86 -2.70 -23.69
N LYS A 73 20.47 -1.86 -24.55
CA LYS A 73 21.72 -1.16 -24.22
C LYS A 73 21.45 0.14 -23.47
N ARG A 74 20.30 0.78 -23.72
CA ARG A 74 19.89 1.97 -22.98
C ARG A 74 18.40 1.95 -22.65
N SER A 75 18.05 2.08 -21.37
CA SER A 75 16.68 2.06 -20.87
C SER A 75 16.32 3.34 -20.13
N LEU A 76 15.13 3.88 -20.41
CA LEU A 76 14.52 4.99 -19.67
C LEU A 76 13.43 4.45 -18.75
N ASP A 77 13.45 4.82 -17.47
CA ASP A 77 12.33 4.65 -16.54
C ASP A 77 11.69 6.01 -16.30
N LEU A 78 10.45 6.18 -16.79
CA LEU A 78 9.76 7.47 -16.79
C LEU A 78 8.79 7.55 -15.60
N GLY A 79 9.00 8.55 -14.74
CA GLY A 79 8.40 8.62 -13.41
C GLY A 79 8.97 7.54 -12.48
N CYS A 80 10.30 7.45 -12.43
CA CYS A 80 11.02 6.35 -11.77
C CYS A 80 10.85 6.28 -10.24
N GLY A 81 10.22 7.29 -9.61
CA GLY A 81 9.98 7.32 -8.18
C GLY A 81 11.29 7.17 -7.41
N GLY A 82 11.35 6.28 -6.43
CA GLY A 82 12.60 5.97 -5.70
C GLY A 82 13.72 5.31 -6.51
N GLY A 83 13.47 4.92 -7.77
CA GLY A 83 14.42 4.28 -8.66
C GLY A 83 14.55 2.75 -8.47
N THR A 84 13.66 2.12 -7.71
CA THR A 84 13.74 0.71 -7.33
C THR A 84 13.75 -0.24 -8.52
N TRP A 85 12.95 0.03 -9.55
CA TRP A 85 12.95 -0.78 -10.77
C TRP A 85 14.31 -0.75 -11.45
N ILE A 86 14.92 0.43 -11.61
CA ILE A 86 16.26 0.58 -12.21
C ILE A 86 17.31 -0.22 -11.43
N LEU A 87 17.26 -0.22 -10.09
CA LEU A 87 18.25 -0.95 -9.29
C LEU A 87 18.18 -2.46 -9.49
N ASP A 88 16.99 -3.02 -9.69
CA ASP A 88 16.84 -4.44 -9.98
C ASP A 88 17.13 -4.75 -11.46
N ALA A 89 16.71 -3.88 -12.37
CA ALA A 89 17.01 -3.99 -13.80
C ALA A 89 18.51 -3.90 -14.08
N ALA A 90 19.24 -3.06 -13.36
CA ALA A 90 20.69 -2.96 -13.47
C ALA A 90 21.42 -4.26 -13.07
N LYS A 91 20.85 -5.06 -12.16
CA LYS A 91 21.40 -6.37 -11.79
C LYS A 91 21.07 -7.44 -12.84
N GLU A 92 19.88 -7.39 -13.44
CA GLU A 92 19.44 -8.35 -14.46
C GLU A 92 20.06 -8.07 -15.83
N TRP A 93 20.28 -6.80 -16.18
CA TRP A 93 20.83 -6.32 -17.46
C TRP A 93 22.20 -5.65 -17.25
N PRO A 94 23.30 -6.43 -17.20
CA PRO A 94 24.62 -5.92 -16.82
C PRO A 94 25.23 -4.93 -17.82
N ASP A 95 24.86 -5.02 -19.10
CA ASP A 95 25.38 -4.18 -20.18
C ASP A 95 24.45 -3.01 -20.56
N CYS A 96 23.43 -2.73 -19.74
CA CYS A 96 22.45 -1.68 -19.97
C CYS A 96 22.81 -0.42 -19.18
N GLU A 97 22.72 0.75 -19.83
CA GLU A 97 22.71 2.06 -19.20
C GLU A 97 21.27 2.49 -18.90
N PHE A 98 21.05 3.02 -17.70
CA PHE A 98 19.74 3.39 -17.20
C PHE A 98 19.65 4.89 -16.94
N VAL A 99 18.54 5.47 -17.40
CA VAL A 99 18.15 6.84 -17.07
C VAL A 99 16.84 6.77 -16.31
N GLY A 100 16.82 7.28 -15.07
CA GLY A 100 15.60 7.49 -14.32
C GLY A 100 15.16 8.94 -14.44
N PHE A 101 13.97 9.18 -14.98
CA PHE A 101 13.39 10.51 -15.08
C PHE A 101 12.26 10.65 -14.07
N ASP A 102 12.29 11.69 -13.22
CA ASP A 102 11.20 11.97 -12.29
C ASP A 102 10.93 13.47 -12.12
N LEU A 103 9.79 13.84 -11.54
CA LEU A 103 9.45 15.21 -11.24
C LEU A 103 10.34 15.80 -10.13
N VAL A 104 10.74 14.97 -9.17
CA VAL A 104 11.47 15.38 -7.96
C VAL A 104 12.60 14.42 -7.59
N ASP A 105 13.58 14.93 -6.85
CA ASP A 105 14.72 14.17 -6.35
C ASP A 105 14.35 13.37 -5.09
N VAL A 106 13.91 12.12 -5.28
CA VAL A 106 13.59 11.13 -4.22
C VAL A 106 14.37 9.83 -4.35
N GLN A 107 15.22 9.72 -5.35
CA GLN A 107 15.93 8.49 -5.69
C GLN A 107 17.03 8.20 -4.66
N VAL A 108 17.48 6.94 -4.64
CA VAL A 108 18.65 6.57 -3.83
C VAL A 108 19.89 7.35 -4.29
N PRO A 109 20.67 7.95 -3.37
CA PRO A 109 21.92 8.61 -3.73
C PRO A 109 22.88 7.63 -4.42
N ILE A 110 23.38 7.99 -5.60
CA ILE A 110 24.30 7.17 -6.41
C ILE A 110 25.54 6.75 -5.58
N SER A 111 25.99 7.59 -4.65
CA SER A 111 27.14 7.30 -3.78
C SER A 111 26.92 6.14 -2.81
N LEU A 112 25.69 5.67 -2.62
CA LEU A 112 25.37 4.51 -1.77
C LEU A 112 25.28 3.21 -2.57
N LEU A 113 25.41 3.27 -3.90
CA LEU A 113 25.34 2.10 -4.78
C LEU A 113 26.72 1.50 -5.03
N GLU A 114 26.74 0.22 -5.42
CA GLU A 114 27.95 -0.45 -5.87
C GLU A 114 28.52 0.26 -7.11
N PRO A 115 29.84 0.46 -7.23
CA PRO A 115 30.43 1.30 -8.29
C PRO A 115 30.06 0.89 -9.72
N ASP A 116 29.91 -0.40 -9.98
CA ASP A 116 29.53 -0.97 -11.28
C ASP A 116 28.08 -0.66 -11.65
N ILE A 117 27.15 -0.73 -10.69
CA ILE A 117 25.75 -0.30 -10.86
C ILE A 117 25.67 1.22 -10.96
N ALA A 118 26.34 1.94 -10.05
CA ALA A 118 26.37 3.40 -9.99
C ALA A 118 26.82 4.03 -11.30
N SER A 119 27.83 3.45 -11.97
CA SER A 119 28.40 3.97 -13.21
C SER A 119 27.43 3.93 -14.41
N ARG A 120 26.35 3.15 -14.32
CA ARG A 120 25.37 2.95 -15.40
C ARG A 120 24.04 3.65 -15.15
N ILE A 121 23.89 4.36 -14.03
CA ILE A 121 22.61 5.00 -13.66
C ILE A 121 22.77 6.52 -13.69
N SER A 122 21.83 7.20 -14.35
CA SER A 122 21.69 8.66 -14.33
C SER A 122 20.29 9.06 -13.87
N TRP A 123 20.22 9.90 -12.84
CA TRP A 123 18.97 10.52 -12.39
C TRP A 123 18.78 11.88 -13.08
N VAL A 124 17.61 12.07 -13.70
CA VAL A 124 17.24 13.29 -14.42
C VAL A 124 15.91 13.79 -13.87
N HIS A 125 15.83 15.08 -13.58
CA HIS A 125 14.62 15.68 -13.00
C HIS A 125 13.99 16.70 -13.94
N GLY A 126 12.67 16.62 -14.11
CA GLY A 126 11.93 17.55 -14.94
C GLY A 126 10.44 17.25 -15.01
N ASN A 127 9.69 18.11 -15.69
CA ASN A 127 8.26 17.97 -15.83
C ASN A 127 7.87 17.74 -17.29
N PHE A 128 7.65 16.47 -17.66
CA PHE A 128 7.26 16.06 -19.01
C PHE A 128 5.86 16.56 -19.44
N LEU A 129 5.03 17.07 -18.53
CA LEU A 129 3.72 17.66 -18.86
C LEU A 129 3.83 19.09 -19.43
N THR A 130 4.94 19.77 -19.14
CA THR A 130 5.18 21.17 -19.51
C THR A 130 6.35 21.37 -20.46
N THR A 131 7.29 20.43 -20.49
CA THR A 131 8.51 20.50 -21.31
C THR A 131 8.75 19.15 -21.97
N LYS A 132 9.31 19.16 -23.19
CA LYS A 132 9.77 17.92 -23.84
C LYS A 132 10.82 17.22 -23.00
N LEU A 133 10.91 15.90 -23.16
CA LEU A 133 11.98 15.12 -22.53
C LEU A 133 13.35 15.62 -23.02
N PRO A 134 14.34 15.81 -22.12
CA PRO A 134 15.65 16.36 -22.46
C PRO A 134 16.59 15.31 -23.08
N PHE A 135 16.04 14.51 -24.00
CA PHE A 135 16.69 13.39 -24.65
C PHE A 135 16.58 13.56 -26.16
N ASP A 136 17.60 13.08 -26.87
CA ASP A 136 17.63 13.08 -28.33
C ASP A 136 16.59 12.11 -28.90
N ASP A 137 16.29 12.28 -30.18
CA ASP A 137 15.48 11.31 -30.92
C ASP A 137 16.25 9.97 -30.99
N ASP A 138 15.53 8.85 -30.96
CA ASP A 138 16.13 7.51 -31.09
C ASP A 138 17.26 7.22 -30.08
N GLU A 139 17.09 7.66 -28.83
CA GLU A 139 18.12 7.51 -27.79
C GLU A 139 18.03 6.15 -27.07
N PHE A 140 16.83 5.64 -26.80
CA PHE A 140 16.57 4.48 -25.93
C PHE A 140 16.09 3.24 -26.68
N ASP A 141 16.57 2.06 -26.30
CA ASP A 141 16.04 0.77 -26.81
C ASP A 141 14.77 0.35 -26.06
N HIS A 142 14.62 0.82 -24.83
CA HIS A 142 13.56 0.43 -23.90
C HIS A 142 13.05 1.62 -23.09
N VAL A 143 11.73 1.72 -22.93
CA VAL A 143 11.07 2.67 -22.02
C VAL A 143 10.14 1.90 -21.08
N HIS A 144 10.37 2.07 -19.78
CA HIS A 144 9.51 1.55 -18.71
C HIS A 144 8.65 2.68 -18.15
N MET A 145 7.35 2.41 -17.96
CA MET A 145 6.40 3.32 -17.32
C MET A 145 5.54 2.53 -16.32
N HIS A 146 5.47 2.98 -15.07
CA HIS A 146 4.72 2.27 -14.05
C HIS A 146 3.98 3.23 -13.12
N GLY A 147 2.65 3.18 -13.14
CA GLY A 147 1.80 3.88 -12.16
C GLY A 147 1.73 5.40 -12.32
N LEU A 148 1.86 5.93 -13.54
CA LEU A 148 1.82 7.37 -13.81
C LEU A 148 0.40 7.92 -13.92
N GLY A 149 -0.61 7.05 -13.97
CA GLY A 149 -2.05 7.36 -14.01
C GLY A 149 -2.53 8.40 -13.01
N ARG A 150 -1.85 8.56 -11.87
CA ARG A 150 -2.22 9.48 -10.80
C ARG A 150 -1.66 10.90 -10.95
N GLY A 151 -0.80 11.14 -11.95
CA GLY A 151 -0.17 12.44 -12.18
C GLY A 151 -0.38 13.02 -13.57
N ILE A 152 -1.01 12.26 -14.48
CA ILE A 152 -1.14 12.66 -15.89
C ILE A 152 -2.62 12.95 -16.23
N PRO A 153 -2.95 14.19 -16.60
CA PRO A 153 -4.27 14.52 -17.13
C PRO A 153 -4.60 13.73 -18.39
N GLU A 154 -5.87 13.37 -18.58
CA GLU A 154 -6.33 12.53 -19.68
C GLU A 154 -5.89 13.08 -21.06
N ASN A 155 -5.99 14.40 -21.25
CA ASN A 155 -5.63 15.07 -22.49
C ASN A 155 -4.11 15.19 -22.75
N LYS A 156 -3.26 14.70 -21.84
CA LYS A 156 -1.79 14.75 -21.96
C LYS A 156 -1.18 13.41 -22.38
N TRP A 157 -1.91 12.31 -22.31
CA TRP A 157 -1.40 10.97 -22.65
C TRP A 157 -0.94 10.84 -24.10
N GLY A 158 -1.69 11.39 -25.06
CA GLY A 158 -1.30 11.37 -26.47
C GLY A 158 0.06 12.03 -26.71
N VAL A 159 0.25 13.24 -26.19
CA VAL A 159 1.50 14.00 -26.29
C VAL A 159 2.66 13.27 -25.59
N LEU A 160 2.39 12.65 -24.45
CA LEU A 160 3.41 11.88 -23.73
C LEU A 160 3.85 10.67 -24.56
N PHE A 161 2.92 9.91 -25.14
CA PHE A 161 3.25 8.77 -25.97
C PHE A 161 3.94 9.15 -27.28
N GLU A 162 3.62 10.32 -27.86
CA GLU A 162 4.39 10.89 -28.98
C GLU A 162 5.85 11.18 -28.58
N GLU A 163 6.08 11.77 -27.41
CA GLU A 163 7.45 12.01 -26.91
C GLU A 163 8.18 10.72 -26.55
N VAL A 164 7.49 9.72 -25.99
CA VAL A 164 8.05 8.38 -25.74
C VAL A 164 8.43 7.70 -27.06
N ASN A 165 7.58 7.78 -28.09
CA ASN A 165 7.91 7.28 -29.43
C ASN A 165 9.12 8.00 -30.02
N ARG A 166 9.21 9.32 -29.87
CA ARG A 166 10.35 10.11 -30.36
C ARG A 166 11.69 9.63 -29.79
N VAL A 167 11.78 9.44 -28.47
CA VAL A 167 13.03 9.06 -27.79
C VAL A 167 13.37 7.57 -27.91
N LEU A 168 12.40 6.72 -28.26
CA LEU A 168 12.66 5.31 -28.57
C LEU A 168 13.37 5.19 -29.91
N ARG A 169 14.33 4.27 -30.01
CA ARG A 169 14.98 3.87 -31.26
C ARG A 169 14.02 3.11 -32.17
N PRO A 170 14.24 3.07 -33.49
CA PRO A 170 13.47 2.21 -34.38
C PRO A 170 13.54 0.75 -33.92
N GLY A 171 12.38 0.10 -33.78
CA GLY A 171 12.27 -1.25 -33.20
C GLY A 171 12.40 -1.34 -31.67
N GLY A 172 12.65 -0.22 -30.97
CA GLY A 172 12.62 -0.13 -29.53
C GLY A 172 11.23 -0.39 -28.94
N VAL A 173 11.17 -0.66 -27.64
CA VAL A 173 9.95 -1.12 -26.96
C VAL A 173 9.59 -0.26 -25.76
N VAL A 174 8.29 -0.01 -25.58
CA VAL A 174 7.74 0.57 -24.35
C VAL A 174 6.85 -0.44 -23.66
N GLU A 175 7.03 -0.61 -22.35
CA GLU A 175 6.11 -1.34 -21.49
C GLU A 175 5.50 -0.41 -20.46
N VAL A 176 4.19 -0.59 -20.22
CA VAL A 176 3.44 0.25 -19.30
C VAL A 176 2.59 -0.62 -18.39
N LEU A 177 2.64 -0.36 -17.08
CA LEU A 177 1.76 -0.95 -16.08
C LEU A 177 0.98 0.17 -15.38
N GLU A 178 -0.34 0.08 -15.42
CA GLU A 178 -1.21 1.11 -14.83
C GLU A 178 -2.27 0.55 -13.90
N HIS A 179 -2.74 1.44 -13.03
CA HIS A 179 -3.69 1.17 -11.95
C HIS A 179 -4.94 2.02 -12.11
N ASP A 180 -6.11 1.43 -11.89
CA ASP A 180 -7.30 2.26 -11.68
C ASP A 180 -7.22 3.01 -10.34
N ILE A 181 -7.80 4.19 -10.32
CA ILE A 181 -7.92 5.02 -9.14
C ILE A 181 -9.22 4.62 -8.43
N LEU A 182 -9.10 3.74 -7.44
CA LEU A 182 -10.22 3.21 -6.68
C LEU A 182 -10.17 3.70 -5.22
N PHE A 183 -11.35 3.91 -4.63
CA PHE A 183 -11.51 4.07 -3.19
C PHE A 183 -12.04 2.75 -2.63
N PRO A 184 -11.27 1.99 -1.83
CA PRO A 184 -11.79 0.78 -1.21
C PRO A 184 -12.92 1.12 -0.23
N THR A 185 -14.11 0.60 -0.49
CA THR A 185 -15.29 0.86 0.35
C THR A 185 -15.58 -0.35 1.23
N LEU A 186 -15.80 -0.09 2.53
CA LEU A 186 -16.25 -1.10 3.48
C LEU A 186 -17.77 -1.00 3.63
N PRO A 187 -18.49 -2.13 3.57
CA PRO A 187 -19.94 -2.10 3.67
C PRO A 187 -20.40 -1.78 5.09
N THR A 188 -21.51 -1.07 5.22
CA THR A 188 -22.03 -0.57 6.51
C THR A 188 -22.27 -1.68 7.52
N TRP A 189 -22.66 -2.87 7.08
CA TRP A 189 -22.82 -4.02 7.98
C TRP A 189 -21.50 -4.39 8.66
N PHE A 190 -20.34 -4.23 8.00
CA PHE A 190 -19.03 -4.52 8.59
C PHE A 190 -18.59 -3.46 9.60
N THR A 191 -18.78 -2.18 9.27
CA THR A 191 -18.34 -1.03 10.08
C THR A 191 -19.27 -0.70 11.24
N ALA A 192 -20.57 -1.03 11.14
CA ALA A 192 -21.54 -0.77 12.22
C ALA A 192 -21.17 -1.44 13.56
N PRO A 193 -20.79 -2.74 13.61
CA PRO A 193 -20.30 -3.39 14.84
C PRO A 193 -19.08 -2.71 15.45
N LEU A 194 -18.13 -2.24 14.63
CA LEU A 194 -16.91 -1.57 15.11
C LEU A 194 -17.21 -0.28 15.89
N ARG A 195 -18.35 0.33 15.61
CA ARG A 195 -18.80 1.59 16.22
C ARG A 195 -19.60 1.42 17.49
N ALA A 196 -20.16 0.23 17.72
CA ALA A 196 -20.87 -0.09 18.95
C ALA A 196 -19.98 0.09 20.20
N ARG A 197 -18.65 -0.02 20.00
CA ARG A 197 -17.59 0.16 21.00
C ARG A 197 -17.50 1.59 21.58
N ASN A 198 -18.00 2.61 20.88
CA ASN A 198 -17.87 4.01 21.29
C ASN A 198 -19.01 4.52 22.17
N LYS A 199 -20.04 3.73 22.47
CA LYS A 199 -20.99 4.08 23.54
C LYS A 199 -20.41 3.70 24.90
N ARG A 200 -19.29 4.31 25.28
CA ARG A 200 -19.04 4.50 26.72
C ARG A 200 -20.19 5.36 27.20
N SER A 201 -21.09 4.77 27.96
CA SER A 201 -21.85 5.52 28.94
C SER A 201 -20.81 6.23 29.81
N ASP A 202 -20.72 7.56 29.69
CA ASP A 202 -20.14 8.44 30.71
C ASP A 202 -21.01 8.38 31.98
N SER A 203 -21.25 7.17 32.50
CA SER A 203 -21.88 6.93 33.78
C SER A 203 -20.80 6.79 34.85
N VAL A 204 -19.89 7.77 34.91
CA VAL A 204 -19.25 8.11 36.18
C VAL A 204 -20.17 9.16 36.80
N HIS A 205 -21.01 8.72 37.73
CA HIS A 205 -21.78 9.65 38.56
C HIS A 205 -20.80 10.48 39.38
N TYR A 206 -20.51 11.70 38.95
CA TYR A 206 -19.89 12.70 39.81
C TYR A 206 -20.97 13.28 40.74
N PRO A 207 -20.73 13.36 42.06
CA PRO A 207 -21.60 14.06 42.97
C PRO A 207 -21.34 15.57 42.84
N ASN A 208 -21.79 16.17 41.74
CA ASN A 208 -22.27 17.55 41.66
C ASN A 208 -22.62 17.89 40.21
N GLY A 209 -23.86 18.32 40.01
CA GLY A 209 -24.37 18.72 38.72
C GLY A 209 -23.59 19.89 38.13
N SER A 210 -22.95 19.65 36.99
CA SER A 210 -22.61 20.70 36.03
C SER A 210 -22.75 20.14 34.62
N HIS A 211 -23.73 20.73 33.91
CA HIS A 211 -24.02 20.72 32.47
C HIS A 211 -23.47 19.57 31.62
N HIS A 212 -24.34 18.60 31.32
CA HIS A 212 -24.20 17.69 30.19
C HIS A 212 -24.20 18.49 28.87
N ARG A 213 -23.04 18.58 28.21
CA ARG A 213 -23.00 18.64 26.74
C ARG A 213 -23.17 17.20 26.27
N THR A 214 -24.40 16.84 25.94
CA THR A 214 -24.66 15.60 25.22
C THR A 214 -24.05 15.76 23.83
N ASP A 215 -23.01 15.00 23.51
CA ASP A 215 -22.68 14.67 22.12
C ASP A 215 -23.84 13.82 21.57
N LYS A 216 -24.93 14.50 21.23
CA LYS A 216 -25.89 13.99 20.28
C LYS A 216 -25.18 14.06 18.93
N LEU A 217 -24.75 12.91 18.41
CA LEU A 217 -24.82 12.68 16.98
C LEU A 217 -26.22 13.14 16.53
N PRO A 218 -26.38 13.91 15.43
CA PRO A 218 -27.67 14.46 15.07
C PRO A 218 -28.72 13.36 15.12
N SER A 219 -29.70 13.54 16.00
CA SER A 219 -30.94 12.79 15.92
C SER A 219 -31.40 12.89 14.48
N SER A 220 -31.50 11.76 13.78
CA SER A 220 -32.29 11.53 12.58
C SER A 220 -33.02 12.81 12.13
N GLN A 221 -32.35 13.66 11.35
CA GLN A 221 -33.08 14.63 10.57
C GLN A 221 -33.90 13.78 9.60
N PRO A 222 -35.24 13.81 9.66
CA PRO A 222 -36.08 12.88 8.94
C PRO A 222 -35.99 13.02 7.40
N ASP A 223 -35.21 13.96 6.89
CA ASP A 223 -35.14 14.33 5.47
C ASP A 223 -33.77 14.06 4.80
N ILE A 224 -32.75 13.57 5.51
CA ILE A 224 -31.45 13.22 4.90
C ILE A 224 -31.44 11.72 4.56
N PRO A 225 -31.27 11.32 3.29
CA PRO A 225 -31.14 9.91 2.92
C PRO A 225 -29.99 9.26 3.70
N PRO A 226 -30.11 7.98 4.10
CA PRO A 226 -29.01 7.28 4.73
C PRO A 226 -27.81 7.27 3.77
N LEU A 227 -26.61 7.55 4.33
CA LEU A 227 -25.37 7.52 3.55
C LEU A 227 -25.18 6.14 2.89
N PRO A 228 -24.67 6.07 1.64
CA PRO A 228 -24.42 4.80 0.96
C PRO A 228 -23.50 3.90 1.77
N HIS A 229 -22.46 4.51 2.35
CA HIS A 229 -21.57 3.88 3.30
C HIS A 229 -20.92 4.94 4.19
N ASP A 230 -20.11 4.42 5.09
CA ASP A 230 -19.60 5.09 6.26
C ASP A 230 -18.45 6.07 6.04
N HIS A 231 -17.91 6.09 4.82
CA HIS A 231 -16.80 6.94 4.38
C HIS A 231 -17.15 7.71 3.10
N ALA A 232 -18.45 7.87 2.80
CA ALA A 232 -18.93 8.47 1.55
C ALA A 232 -18.35 9.87 1.28
N LEU A 233 -18.16 10.69 2.32
CA LEU A 233 -17.50 12.00 2.16
C LEU A 233 -16.05 11.84 1.68
N LEU A 234 -15.27 10.95 2.29
CA LEU A 234 -13.87 10.74 1.91
C LEU A 234 -13.76 10.16 0.50
N GLU A 235 -14.65 9.24 0.13
CA GLU A 235 -14.75 8.71 -1.22
C GLU A 235 -15.01 9.83 -2.23
N SER A 236 -16.02 10.67 -1.95
CA SER A 236 -16.38 11.80 -2.81
C SER A 236 -15.25 12.83 -2.94
N LEU A 237 -14.53 13.13 -1.85
CA LEU A 237 -13.38 14.03 -1.87
C LEU A 237 -12.22 13.41 -2.66
N TYR A 238 -11.93 12.14 -2.43
CA TYR A 238 -10.86 11.41 -3.10
C TYR A 238 -11.05 11.40 -4.63
N TYR A 239 -12.26 11.12 -5.11
CA TYR A 239 -12.51 11.15 -6.56
C TYR A 239 -12.42 12.57 -7.14
N ALA A 240 -12.95 13.57 -6.44
CA ALA A 240 -12.85 14.96 -6.92
C ALA A 240 -11.42 15.49 -6.99
N VAL A 241 -10.50 14.98 -6.17
CA VAL A 241 -9.07 15.30 -6.31
C VAL A 241 -8.61 15.02 -7.75
N PHE A 242 -8.94 13.88 -8.31
CA PHE A 242 -8.49 13.50 -9.66
C PHE A 242 -9.33 14.15 -10.75
N GLU A 243 -10.66 14.19 -10.58
CA GLU A 243 -11.56 14.78 -11.58
C GLU A 243 -11.27 16.28 -11.80
N ASN A 244 -11.09 17.06 -10.73
CA ASN A 244 -10.76 18.49 -10.84
C ASN A 244 -9.37 18.74 -11.45
N ARG A 245 -8.52 17.71 -11.47
CA ARG A 245 -7.19 17.71 -12.08
C ARG A 245 -7.20 17.12 -13.50
N PHE A 246 -8.37 16.85 -14.07
CA PHE A 246 -8.56 16.20 -15.38
C PHE A 246 -7.88 14.82 -15.47
N ILE A 247 -7.71 14.12 -14.35
CA ILE A 247 -7.11 12.78 -14.30
C ILE A 247 -8.22 11.74 -14.38
N ASN A 248 -8.09 10.82 -15.33
CA ASN A 248 -9.07 9.76 -15.53
C ASN A 248 -8.95 8.71 -14.41
N LEU A 249 -10.09 8.28 -13.85
CA LEU A 249 -10.13 7.29 -12.77
C LEU A 249 -9.87 5.86 -13.23
N ARG A 250 -9.96 5.58 -14.54
CA ARG A 250 -9.81 4.27 -15.16
C ARG A 250 -8.79 4.27 -16.30
N PRO A 251 -7.51 4.62 -16.03
CA PRO A 251 -6.45 4.56 -17.04
C PRO A 251 -6.33 3.18 -17.69
N THR A 252 -6.62 2.09 -16.98
CA THR A 252 -6.56 0.73 -17.55
C THR A 252 -7.53 0.53 -18.72
N ALA A 253 -8.62 1.28 -18.78
CA ALA A 253 -9.61 1.22 -19.85
C ALA A 253 -9.27 2.17 -21.02
N ILE A 254 -8.79 3.38 -20.74
CA ILE A 254 -8.64 4.43 -21.76
C ILE A 254 -7.28 4.44 -22.47
N LEU A 255 -6.20 4.03 -21.79
CA LEU A 255 -4.84 4.15 -22.33
C LEU A 255 -4.57 3.36 -23.60
N PRO A 256 -5.15 2.16 -23.83
CA PRO A 256 -4.95 1.44 -25.10
C PRO A 256 -5.28 2.28 -26.34
N ILE A 257 -6.28 3.17 -26.27
CA ILE A 257 -6.69 4.02 -27.39
C ILE A 257 -5.57 5.00 -27.77
N TYR A 258 -4.99 5.68 -26.78
CA TYR A 258 -3.87 6.62 -26.99
C TYR A 258 -2.56 5.89 -27.34
N PHE A 259 -2.41 4.66 -26.84
CA PHE A 259 -1.21 3.87 -27.02
C PHE A 259 -1.13 3.28 -28.44
N THR A 260 -2.25 2.77 -28.97
CA THR A 260 -2.32 2.20 -30.33
C THR A 260 -2.13 3.22 -31.45
N SER A 261 -2.36 4.51 -31.20
CA SER A 261 -2.07 5.56 -32.20
C SER A 261 -0.59 5.89 -32.33
N ASN A 262 0.24 5.53 -31.35
CA ASN A 262 1.64 5.92 -31.25
C ASN A 262 2.62 4.76 -31.44
N PHE A 263 2.18 3.52 -31.26
CA PHE A 263 3.06 2.35 -31.31
C PHE A 263 2.48 1.27 -32.23
N ILE A 264 3.38 0.48 -32.82
CA ILE A 264 3.03 -0.72 -33.60
C ILE A 264 3.10 -1.97 -32.72
N ARG A 265 2.49 -3.07 -33.18
CA ARG A 265 2.49 -4.37 -32.49
C ARG A 265 2.06 -4.25 -31.03
N VAL A 266 1.03 -3.46 -30.78
CA VAL A 266 0.50 -3.23 -29.43
C VAL A 266 -0.16 -4.50 -28.92
N ILE A 267 0.28 -4.91 -27.74
CA ILE A 267 -0.27 -6.03 -26.98
C ILE A 267 -0.82 -5.46 -25.68
N SER A 268 -2.14 -5.48 -25.50
CA SER A 268 -2.77 -5.09 -24.24
C SER A 268 -3.28 -6.32 -23.52
N ALA A 269 -2.78 -6.54 -22.30
CA ALA A 269 -3.26 -7.61 -21.44
C ALA A 269 -4.72 -7.36 -20.99
N PRO A 270 -5.45 -8.39 -20.56
CA PRO A 270 -6.71 -8.21 -19.83
C PRO A 270 -6.53 -7.35 -18.57
N ILE A 271 -7.61 -6.74 -18.08
CA ILE A 271 -7.59 -6.06 -16.78
C ILE A 271 -7.71 -7.13 -15.69
N VAL A 272 -6.82 -7.08 -14.70
CA VAL A 272 -6.87 -7.96 -13.53
C VAL A 272 -7.41 -7.19 -12.35
N HIS A 273 -8.56 -7.64 -11.85
CA HIS A 273 -9.24 -7.06 -10.71
C HIS A 273 -8.99 -7.90 -9.46
N PHE A 274 -8.21 -7.37 -8.51
CA PHE A 274 -8.04 -7.97 -7.20
C PHE A 274 -9.22 -7.60 -6.31
N ARG A 275 -9.89 -8.62 -5.78
CA ARG A 275 -11.09 -8.44 -4.98
C ARG A 275 -10.76 -7.94 -3.59
N MET A 276 -11.77 -7.42 -2.90
CA MET A 276 -11.68 -7.25 -1.45
C MET A 276 -11.33 -8.61 -0.79
N PRO A 277 -10.38 -8.64 0.16
CA PRO A 277 -10.17 -9.82 1.01
C PRO A 277 -11.52 -10.23 1.61
N ALA A 278 -11.80 -11.53 1.68
CA ALA A 278 -13.04 -12.02 2.27
C ALA A 278 -13.13 -11.61 3.76
N LEU A 279 -14.10 -12.12 4.52
CA LEU A 279 -13.96 -12.11 5.98
C LEU A 279 -13.41 -13.46 6.45
N PRO A 280 -12.33 -13.49 7.26
CA PRO A 280 -11.89 -14.74 7.85
C PRO A 280 -13.00 -15.29 8.77
N PRO A 281 -12.95 -16.58 9.14
CA PRO A 281 -13.67 -17.04 10.31
C PRO A 281 -13.19 -16.26 11.54
N LEU A 282 -14.10 -15.77 12.37
CA LEU A 282 -13.73 -15.08 13.61
C LEU A 282 -13.01 -16.07 14.54
N GLN A 283 -11.93 -15.62 15.18
CA GLN A 283 -11.19 -16.44 16.14
C GLN A 283 -12.05 -16.74 17.38
N ALA A 284 -11.90 -17.93 17.95
CA ALA A 284 -12.62 -18.30 19.17
C ALA A 284 -12.28 -17.33 20.33
N LEU A 285 -13.28 -17.04 21.17
CA LEU A 285 -13.11 -16.15 22.32
C LEU A 285 -12.04 -16.68 23.30
N PRO A 286 -11.26 -15.80 23.95
CA PRO A 286 -10.32 -16.21 24.98
C PRO A 286 -11.01 -16.89 26.15
N GLN A 287 -10.35 -17.89 26.74
CA GLN A 287 -10.81 -18.53 27.97
C GLN A 287 -10.70 -17.53 29.14
N PRO A 288 -11.72 -17.43 30.02
CA PRO A 288 -11.66 -16.55 31.18
C PRO A 288 -10.53 -16.96 32.13
N LEU A 289 -9.97 -15.97 32.84
CA LEU A 289 -8.99 -16.21 33.91
C LEU A 289 -9.51 -17.26 34.90
N PRO A 290 -8.69 -18.25 35.29
CA PRO A 290 -9.00 -19.08 36.44
C PRO A 290 -9.22 -18.17 37.66
N PRO A 291 -10.21 -18.45 38.53
CA PRO A 291 -10.52 -17.63 39.71
C PRO A 291 -9.31 -17.32 40.61
N ASN A 292 -8.27 -18.16 40.55
CA ASN A 292 -7.09 -18.07 41.41
C ASN A 292 -5.93 -17.23 40.84
N ALA A 293 -6.02 -16.71 39.60
CA ALA A 293 -4.92 -15.95 39.01
C ALA A 293 -4.66 -14.61 39.73
N LEU A 294 -5.71 -13.98 40.29
CA LEU A 294 -5.60 -12.76 41.10
C LEU A 294 -5.03 -13.01 42.51
N LEU A 295 -5.03 -14.25 42.99
CA LEU A 295 -4.47 -14.61 44.30
C LEU A 295 -2.97 -14.89 44.23
N MET A 296 -2.44 -15.31 43.08
CA MET A 296 -1.00 -15.57 42.95
C MET A 296 -0.15 -14.29 42.91
N GLU A 297 -0.65 -13.18 42.34
CA GLU A 297 0.09 -11.90 42.37
C GLU A 297 0.15 -11.30 43.79
N ALA A 298 -0.90 -11.46 44.59
CA ALA A 298 -0.90 -11.02 45.98
C ALA A 298 -0.03 -11.92 46.90
N SER A 299 0.22 -13.17 46.48
CA SER A 299 1.02 -14.14 47.27
C SER A 299 2.53 -14.00 47.04
N LEU A 300 2.96 -13.38 45.94
CA LEU A 300 4.39 -13.21 45.61
C LEU A 300 5.02 -11.94 46.22
N SER A 301 4.24 -11.10 46.91
CA SER A 301 4.74 -9.93 47.64
C SER A 301 4.94 -10.16 49.15
N SER A 302 4.79 -11.39 49.66
CA SER A 302 4.75 -11.65 51.11
C SER A 302 5.87 -12.54 51.69
N ASP A 303 6.70 -13.21 50.91
CA ASP A 303 7.77 -14.06 51.47
C ASP A 303 9.16 -13.60 51.04
N ARG A 304 9.75 -12.76 51.88
CA ARG A 304 11.17 -12.37 51.79
C ARG A 304 11.82 -12.50 53.18
N SER A 305 12.22 -13.72 53.55
CA SER A 305 13.25 -13.94 54.57
C SER A 305 13.89 -15.34 54.51
N GLU A 306 15.21 -15.32 54.27
CA GLU A 306 16.30 -16.18 54.77
C GLU A 306 16.59 -17.62 54.21
N THR A 307 17.64 -17.66 53.35
CA THR A 307 18.84 -18.56 53.35
C THR A 307 18.67 -20.03 52.84
N THR A 308 19.50 -20.69 52.01
CA THR A 308 20.94 -20.61 51.62
C THR A 308 21.21 -21.37 50.29
N SER A 309 22.29 -20.98 49.57
CA SER A 309 23.15 -21.72 48.60
C SER A 309 22.67 -22.17 47.18
N GLN A 310 23.00 -21.33 46.17
CA GLN A 310 23.72 -21.52 44.87
C GLN A 310 23.49 -22.74 43.92
N PRO A 311 23.90 -22.69 42.61
CA PRO A 311 24.33 -21.55 41.76
C PRO A 311 23.71 -21.47 40.32
N HIS A 312 23.64 -20.22 39.83
CA HIS A 312 23.89 -19.69 38.48
C HIS A 312 23.29 -20.32 37.20
N ALA A 313 22.32 -19.60 36.61
CA ALA A 313 22.22 -19.35 35.16
C ALA A 313 21.90 -17.87 34.94
N SER A 314 22.52 -17.26 33.93
CA SER A 314 22.56 -15.83 33.61
C SER A 314 21.21 -15.25 33.14
N PRO A 315 20.90 -13.96 33.42
CA PRO A 315 19.66 -13.33 32.98
C PRO A 315 19.81 -12.75 31.56
N THR A 316 18.96 -13.16 30.63
CA THR A 316 18.71 -12.44 29.38
C THR A 316 17.91 -11.17 29.69
N SER A 317 18.51 -10.03 29.36
CA SER A 317 17.91 -8.70 29.47
C SER A 317 16.66 -8.57 28.60
N ARG A 318 15.54 -8.21 29.22
CA ARG A 318 14.26 -7.87 28.58
C ARG A 318 14.30 -6.40 28.16
N PRO A 319 13.99 -6.00 26.91
CA PRO A 319 13.69 -4.61 26.61
C PRO A 319 12.34 -4.23 27.23
N VAL A 320 12.29 -3.07 27.88
CA VAL A 320 11.08 -2.47 28.44
C VAL A 320 10.18 -2.01 27.29
N ALA A 321 8.99 -2.61 27.17
CA ALA A 321 7.94 -2.09 26.31
C ALA A 321 7.23 -0.94 27.03
N VAL A 322 7.26 0.24 26.42
CA VAL A 322 6.64 1.47 26.90
C VAL A 322 5.16 1.42 26.50
N SER A 323 4.26 1.22 27.48
CA SER A 323 2.82 1.39 27.26
C SER A 323 2.49 2.87 27.16
N PHE A 324 1.98 3.29 26.00
CA PHE A 324 1.37 4.61 25.83
C PHE A 324 -0.14 4.52 26.08
N SER A 325 -0.56 5.02 27.23
CA SER A 325 -1.91 5.56 27.42
C SER A 325 -1.79 6.91 28.12
N SER A 326 -2.63 7.84 27.69
CA SER A 326 -2.38 9.28 27.65
C SER A 326 -2.91 10.09 28.83
N THR A 327 -2.34 11.30 28.97
CA THR A 327 -2.87 12.55 29.55
C THR A 327 -3.07 12.69 31.07
N HIS A 328 -2.25 13.57 31.68
CA HIS A 328 -2.72 14.64 32.56
C HIS A 328 -1.82 15.89 32.41
N SER A 329 -2.45 17.05 32.27
CA SER A 329 -1.82 18.38 32.18
C SER A 329 -1.54 18.97 33.56
N SER A 330 -0.38 19.63 33.75
CA SER A 330 -0.30 20.98 34.37
C SER A 330 1.14 21.54 34.47
N ALA A 331 1.32 22.73 33.88
CA ALA A 331 2.09 23.90 34.32
C ALA A 331 3.61 23.85 34.61
N THR A 332 4.36 24.45 33.67
CA THR A 332 5.49 25.41 33.78
C THR A 332 6.53 25.29 34.92
N SER A 333 7.80 25.05 34.53
CA SER A 333 8.93 25.94 34.86
C SER A 333 10.14 25.67 33.95
N LYS A 334 10.84 26.75 33.59
CA LYS A 334 11.94 26.90 32.62
C LYS A 334 13.23 26.13 33.00
N SER A 335 13.91 25.56 32.01
CA SER A 335 15.37 25.70 31.80
C SER A 335 15.80 25.13 30.45
N ALA A 336 16.90 25.66 29.93
CA ALA A 336 17.39 25.52 28.56
C ALA A 336 18.37 24.35 28.36
N SER A 337 18.69 24.12 27.07
CA SER A 337 19.92 23.55 26.48
C SER A 337 19.93 22.11 25.95
N SER A 338 20.17 22.04 24.64
CA SER A 338 21.07 21.14 23.88
C SER A 338 20.97 19.61 23.97
N GLY A 339 20.96 18.97 22.79
CA GLY A 339 21.63 17.68 22.59
C GLY A 339 20.86 16.68 21.75
N GLU A 340 21.10 16.67 20.44
CA GLU A 340 20.87 15.50 19.59
C GLU A 340 21.70 14.31 20.08
N SER A 341 21.15 13.10 20.10
CA SER A 341 21.97 11.89 20.17
C SER A 341 21.39 10.76 19.31
N SER A 342 22.11 10.54 18.22
CA SER A 342 22.13 9.35 17.39
C SER A 342 22.68 8.17 18.20
N LEU A 343 22.00 7.03 18.17
CA LEU A 343 22.53 5.76 18.65
C LEU A 343 22.64 4.81 17.47
N PHE A 344 23.83 4.75 16.85
CA PHE A 344 24.51 3.55 16.37
C PHE A 344 25.85 3.97 15.75
N SER A 345 26.82 4.18 16.62
CA SER A 345 28.25 4.19 16.27
C SER A 345 28.95 3.35 17.32
N ASN A 346 29.42 2.16 16.93
CA ASN A 346 30.72 1.62 17.33
C ASN A 346 30.97 0.31 16.58
N VAL A 347 31.82 0.42 15.58
CA VAL A 347 32.59 -0.66 14.97
C VAL A 347 33.84 -0.83 15.81
N GLU A 348 34.12 -2.03 16.32
CA GLU A 348 35.50 -2.47 16.52
C GLU A 348 35.62 -4.00 16.45
N SER A 349 36.30 -4.43 15.39
CA SER A 349 37.20 -5.59 15.24
C SER A 349 37.22 -6.66 16.34
N SER A 350 36.79 -7.88 16.00
CA SER A 350 37.60 -9.06 16.30
C SER A 350 37.37 -10.19 15.29
N THR A 351 38.49 -10.66 14.76
CA THR A 351 38.71 -11.77 13.85
C THR A 351 38.26 -13.11 14.43
N HIS A 352 37.49 -13.92 13.68
CA HIS A 352 37.66 -15.37 13.67
C HIS A 352 37.06 -16.01 12.40
N SER A 353 37.81 -16.97 11.89
CA SER A 353 37.74 -17.73 10.64
C SER A 353 36.54 -18.69 10.53
N TYR A 354 35.90 -18.73 9.36
CA TYR A 354 34.97 -19.79 8.94
C TYR A 354 35.67 -20.81 8.04
N PRO A 355 35.45 -22.12 8.21
CA PRO A 355 35.69 -23.09 7.16
C PRO A 355 34.41 -23.43 6.40
N THR A 356 34.53 -23.32 5.07
CA THR A 356 33.69 -23.89 4.02
C THR A 356 33.62 -25.42 4.08
N THR A 357 32.42 -25.99 3.88
CA THR A 357 32.23 -27.26 3.17
C THR A 357 30.78 -27.45 2.68
N SER A 358 30.67 -27.84 1.42
CA SER A 358 29.49 -28.20 0.63
C SER A 358 28.99 -29.64 0.92
N PRO A 359 27.83 -30.07 0.38
CA PRO A 359 26.96 -31.10 0.97
C PRO A 359 27.16 -32.52 0.41
N ALA A 360 26.75 -33.54 1.17
CA ALA A 360 26.54 -34.90 0.68
C ALA A 360 25.42 -35.64 1.45
N ASP A 361 24.74 -36.49 0.68
CA ASP A 361 23.54 -37.32 0.92
C ASP A 361 23.53 -38.22 2.16
N CYS A 362 22.33 -38.64 2.60
CA CYS A 362 21.87 -40.04 2.56
C CYS A 362 20.49 -40.23 3.22
N SER A 363 19.58 -40.84 2.46
CA SER A 363 18.31 -41.46 2.88
C SER A 363 18.53 -42.76 3.69
N PRO A 364 17.47 -43.37 4.24
CA PRO A 364 17.23 -44.79 3.90
C PRO A 364 15.75 -45.24 3.77
N HIS A 365 15.48 -45.96 2.66
CA HIS A 365 14.72 -47.23 2.45
C HIS A 365 13.41 -47.53 3.24
N SER A 366 12.22 -47.66 2.62
CA SER A 366 11.63 -48.80 1.83
C SER A 366 10.93 -49.87 2.73
N PRO A 367 9.84 -50.59 2.31
CA PRO A 367 9.66 -51.20 0.98
C PRO A 367 8.26 -51.13 0.32
N ALA A 368 8.25 -51.51 -0.96
CA ALA A 368 7.11 -51.59 -1.88
C ALA A 368 6.43 -52.98 -1.88
N LEU A 369 5.16 -53.03 -2.32
CA LEU A 369 4.53 -54.18 -3.00
C LEU A 369 3.28 -53.72 -3.77
N SER A 370 3.23 -54.07 -5.06
CA SER A 370 2.14 -53.86 -6.03
C SER A 370 1.19 -55.06 -6.07
N CYS A 371 -0.11 -54.85 -6.34
CA CYS A 371 -0.95 -55.84 -7.05
C CYS A 371 -2.25 -55.21 -7.61
N ASP A 372 -2.73 -55.81 -8.70
CA ASP A 372 -3.73 -55.37 -9.68
C ASP A 372 -5.22 -55.59 -9.33
N THR A 373 -6.08 -54.87 -10.08
CA THR A 373 -7.51 -55.03 -10.45
C THR A 373 -8.45 -56.01 -9.71
N ALA A 374 -9.59 -55.51 -9.19
CA ALA A 374 -10.97 -55.78 -9.69
C ALA A 374 -12.08 -55.31 -8.70
N ASN A 375 -13.16 -54.76 -9.27
CA ASN A 375 -14.49 -54.36 -8.76
C ASN A 375 -14.99 -54.89 -7.39
N THR A 376 -15.65 -54.02 -6.58
CA THR A 376 -17.14 -53.94 -6.37
C THR A 376 -17.49 -53.07 -5.14
N LEU A 377 -18.45 -52.15 -5.33
CA LEU A 377 -19.26 -51.29 -4.42
C LEU A 377 -18.99 -51.22 -2.89
N SER A 378 -18.83 -49.98 -2.37
CA SER A 378 -19.81 -49.23 -1.54
C SER A 378 -19.15 -48.39 -0.42
N SER A 379 -19.20 -47.07 -0.53
CA SER A 379 -19.93 -46.16 0.37
C SER A 379 -19.42 -44.74 0.17
N GLU A 380 -20.32 -43.86 -0.24
CA GLU A 380 -20.11 -42.43 -0.41
C GLU A 380 -19.72 -41.79 0.92
N THR A 381 -18.59 -41.09 0.94
CA THR A 381 -18.37 -39.95 1.83
C THR A 381 -17.93 -38.80 0.93
N GLU A 382 -18.91 -37.99 0.53
CA GLU A 382 -18.69 -36.70 -0.11
C GLU A 382 -17.83 -35.82 0.80
N THR A 383 -16.53 -35.83 0.59
CA THR A 383 -15.70 -34.69 0.96
C THR A 383 -16.09 -33.55 0.02
N ALA A 384 -16.95 -32.65 0.49
CA ALA A 384 -17.21 -31.38 -0.18
C ALA A 384 -15.87 -30.67 -0.39
N HIS A 385 -15.31 -30.76 -1.59
CA HIS A 385 -14.25 -29.88 -2.04
C HIS A 385 -14.83 -28.46 -2.02
N VAL A 386 -14.57 -27.72 -0.94
CA VAL A 386 -14.79 -26.27 -0.91
C VAL A 386 -13.88 -25.70 -1.99
N MET A 387 -14.41 -25.45 -3.19
CA MET A 387 -13.69 -24.75 -4.24
C MET A 387 -13.28 -23.39 -3.68
N LYS A 388 -11.98 -23.17 -3.47
CA LYS A 388 -11.45 -21.86 -3.11
C LYS A 388 -11.88 -20.88 -4.21
N LYS A 389 -12.63 -19.85 -3.85
CA LYS A 389 -12.94 -18.76 -4.78
C LYS A 389 -11.61 -18.18 -5.27
N PRO A 390 -11.48 -17.78 -6.56
CA PRO A 390 -10.20 -17.25 -7.06
C PRO A 390 -9.81 -15.98 -6.28
N LEU A 391 -8.62 -15.41 -6.44
CA LEU A 391 -8.28 -14.15 -5.78
C LEU A 391 -8.68 -12.92 -6.60
N TYR A 392 -8.82 -13.09 -7.90
CA TYR A 392 -9.04 -12.03 -8.86
C TYR A 392 -10.19 -12.36 -9.81
N THR A 393 -10.60 -11.38 -10.61
CA THR A 393 -11.38 -11.57 -11.84
C THR A 393 -10.61 -10.96 -13.01
N VAL A 394 -10.86 -11.48 -14.21
CA VAL A 394 -10.18 -11.04 -15.44
C VAL A 394 -11.21 -10.44 -16.36
N ASP A 395 -11.06 -9.17 -16.70
CA ASP A 395 -11.84 -8.54 -17.75
C ASP A 395 -11.04 -8.61 -19.07
N SER A 396 -11.46 -9.56 -19.91
CA SER A 396 -10.90 -9.74 -21.26
C SER A 396 -11.62 -8.91 -22.33
N SER A 397 -12.75 -8.26 -22.00
CA SER A 397 -13.47 -7.42 -22.97
C SER A 397 -12.65 -6.23 -23.43
N ALA A 398 -11.76 -5.75 -22.55
CA ALA A 398 -10.84 -4.67 -22.86
C ALA A 398 -9.59 -5.15 -23.62
N ALA A 399 -9.30 -6.45 -23.70
CA ALA A 399 -8.06 -6.99 -24.26
C ALA A 399 -8.04 -6.88 -25.79
N GLU A 400 -7.41 -5.84 -26.30
CA GLU A 400 -7.20 -5.61 -27.73
C GLU A 400 -5.73 -5.82 -28.07
N SER A 401 -5.43 -6.57 -29.14
CA SER A 401 -4.09 -6.65 -29.71
C SER A 401 -4.12 -6.31 -31.19
N THR A 402 -3.19 -5.47 -31.62
CA THR A 402 -3.04 -5.11 -33.04
C THR A 402 -2.19 -6.12 -33.81
N SER A 403 -1.59 -7.11 -33.12
CA SER A 403 -0.86 -8.22 -33.73
C SER A 403 -1.03 -9.54 -32.96
N MET A 404 -1.40 -10.60 -33.68
CA MET A 404 -1.40 -12.03 -33.30
C MET A 404 -2.10 -12.43 -31.99
N GLY A 405 -3.44 -12.47 -32.01
CA GLY A 405 -4.27 -13.39 -31.23
C GLY A 405 -4.35 -13.17 -29.70
N VAL A 406 -5.49 -13.55 -29.11
CA VAL A 406 -5.79 -13.44 -27.66
C VAL A 406 -4.71 -14.10 -26.77
N ALA A 407 -3.96 -15.09 -27.30
CA ALA A 407 -2.90 -15.79 -26.59
C ALA A 407 -1.69 -14.91 -26.22
N ALA A 408 -1.30 -13.95 -27.08
CA ALA A 408 -0.16 -13.05 -26.80
C ALA A 408 -0.51 -11.99 -25.73
N SER A 409 -1.77 -11.57 -25.66
CA SER A 409 -2.26 -10.67 -24.60
C SER A 409 -2.32 -11.34 -23.23
N GLN A 410 -2.72 -12.62 -23.19
CA GLN A 410 -2.77 -13.38 -21.93
C GLN A 410 -1.38 -13.75 -21.41
N SER A 411 -0.34 -13.81 -22.25
CA SER A 411 1.02 -14.15 -21.82
C SER A 411 1.76 -13.02 -21.09
N LEU A 412 1.34 -11.76 -21.21
CA LEU A 412 1.99 -10.63 -20.51
C LEU A 412 1.80 -10.69 -18.99
N ILE A 413 0.73 -11.32 -18.53
CA ILE A 413 0.44 -11.52 -17.11
C ILE A 413 0.46 -13.02 -16.84
N SER A 414 1.41 -13.47 -16.03
CA SER A 414 1.46 -14.87 -15.62
C SER A 414 0.32 -15.18 -14.63
N LEU A 415 -0.88 -15.48 -15.15
CA LEU A 415 -2.04 -15.85 -14.35
C LEU A 415 -1.76 -17.07 -13.47
N CYS A 416 -0.91 -18.00 -13.94
CA CYS A 416 -0.43 -19.15 -13.17
C CYS A 416 0.34 -18.73 -11.91
N GLU A 417 1.14 -17.66 -11.96
CA GLU A 417 1.82 -17.14 -10.77
C GLU A 417 0.84 -16.43 -9.84
N ILE A 418 -0.19 -15.76 -10.38
CA ILE A 418 -1.26 -15.15 -9.57
C ILE A 418 -2.07 -16.23 -8.85
N ASP A 419 -2.35 -17.36 -9.50
CA ASP A 419 -3.08 -18.49 -8.91
C ASP A 419 -2.34 -19.16 -7.75
N LYS A 420 -1.00 -19.00 -7.67
CA LYS A 420 -0.17 -19.49 -6.56
C LYS A 420 -0.19 -18.56 -5.34
N LEU A 421 -0.73 -17.36 -5.47
CA LEU A 421 -0.81 -16.41 -4.36
C LEU A 421 -1.75 -16.92 -3.26
N SER A 422 -1.48 -16.54 -2.02
CA SER A 422 -2.37 -16.80 -0.90
C SER A 422 -3.36 -15.65 -0.71
N GLU A 423 -4.38 -15.86 0.14
CA GLU A 423 -5.34 -14.80 0.50
C GLU A 423 -4.66 -13.60 1.17
N ARG A 424 -3.46 -13.78 1.76
CA ARG A 424 -2.62 -12.69 2.25
C ARG A 424 -2.27 -11.69 1.16
N SER A 425 -2.10 -12.14 -0.09
CA SER A 425 -1.83 -11.24 -1.20
C SER A 425 -2.99 -10.26 -1.41
N LEU A 426 -4.24 -10.66 -1.22
CA LEU A 426 -5.37 -9.73 -1.26
C LEU A 426 -5.31 -8.69 -0.15
N ALA A 427 -4.89 -9.08 1.05
CA ALA A 427 -4.71 -8.14 2.15
C ALA A 427 -3.62 -7.09 1.81
N MET A 428 -2.56 -7.50 1.09
CA MET A 428 -1.53 -6.60 0.58
C MET A 428 -2.08 -5.68 -0.54
N GLN A 429 -2.92 -6.18 -1.44
CA GLN A 429 -3.57 -5.35 -2.47
C GLN A 429 -4.50 -4.30 -1.84
N LEU A 430 -5.28 -4.69 -0.83
CA LEU A 430 -6.10 -3.75 -0.06
C LEU A 430 -5.22 -2.74 0.69
N TYR A 431 -4.12 -3.21 1.30
CA TYR A 431 -3.17 -2.34 2.01
C TYR A 431 -2.61 -1.25 1.11
N TRP A 432 -2.13 -1.63 -0.08
CA TRP A 432 -1.67 -0.66 -1.07
C TRP A 432 -2.76 0.35 -1.43
N SER A 433 -3.97 -0.14 -1.69
CA SER A 433 -5.08 0.67 -2.21
C SER A 433 -5.55 1.71 -1.18
N TYR A 434 -5.77 1.34 0.08
CA TYR A 434 -6.19 2.32 1.09
C TYR A 434 -5.06 3.28 1.47
N GLN A 435 -3.80 2.84 1.48
CA GLN A 435 -2.67 3.72 1.74
C GLN A 435 -2.50 4.75 0.63
N SER A 436 -2.81 4.40 -0.63
CA SER A 436 -2.85 5.35 -1.75
C SER A 436 -3.91 6.45 -1.55
N VAL A 437 -5.04 6.13 -0.89
CA VAL A 437 -6.05 7.12 -0.50
C VAL A 437 -5.50 8.05 0.59
N LEU A 438 -4.84 7.50 1.61
CA LEU A 438 -4.23 8.29 2.69
C LEU A 438 -3.11 9.21 2.16
N ALA A 439 -2.37 8.79 1.14
CA ALA A 439 -1.36 9.62 0.48
C ALA A 439 -1.96 10.90 -0.15
N CYS A 440 -3.27 10.91 -0.45
CA CYS A 440 -4.00 12.06 -0.99
C CYS A 440 -4.65 12.93 0.09
N GLN A 441 -4.38 12.70 1.38
CA GLN A 441 -5.06 13.35 2.51
C GLN A 441 -5.11 14.88 2.37
N GLU A 442 -3.98 15.52 2.05
CA GLU A 442 -3.91 16.98 1.95
C GLU A 442 -4.65 17.51 0.72
N ALA A 443 -4.63 16.78 -0.40
CA ALA A 443 -5.41 17.13 -1.58
C ALA A 443 -6.92 17.01 -1.31
N MET A 444 -7.35 15.97 -0.58
CA MET A 444 -8.75 15.82 -0.16
C MET A 444 -9.19 16.94 0.78
N TYR A 445 -8.32 17.41 1.67
CA TYR A 445 -8.61 18.54 2.54
C TYR A 445 -8.76 19.85 1.75
N GLU A 446 -7.93 20.07 0.73
CA GLU A 446 -8.07 21.21 -0.18
C GLU A 446 -9.43 21.19 -0.91
N GLU A 447 -9.87 20.02 -1.38
CA GLU A 447 -11.21 19.87 -1.99
C GLU A 447 -12.35 20.11 -0.99
N LEU A 448 -12.18 19.70 0.27
CA LEU A 448 -13.16 19.97 1.31
C LEU A 448 -13.29 21.48 1.58
N LEU A 449 -12.17 22.19 1.63
CA LEU A 449 -12.16 23.65 1.78
C LEU A 449 -12.82 24.35 0.60
N ASP A 450 -12.55 23.91 -0.64
CA ASP A 450 -13.20 24.47 -1.83
C ASP A 450 -14.72 24.26 -1.80
N ARG A 451 -15.18 23.03 -1.50
CA ARG A 451 -16.61 22.72 -1.42
C ARG A 451 -17.30 23.48 -0.28
N THR A 452 -16.63 23.71 0.83
CA THR A 452 -17.18 24.51 1.94
C THR A 452 -17.43 25.95 1.52
N ARG A 453 -16.59 26.50 0.63
CA ARG A 453 -16.73 27.87 0.11
C ARG A 453 -17.74 27.96 -1.04
N ASN A 454 -17.75 26.96 -1.93
CA ASN A 454 -18.38 27.07 -3.25
C ASN A 454 -19.52 26.06 -3.51
N ARG A 455 -19.65 24.97 -2.74
CA ARG A 455 -20.54 23.82 -3.03
C ARG A 455 -21.14 23.17 -1.75
N THR A 456 -21.68 23.97 -0.84
CA THR A 456 -22.13 23.51 0.49
C THR A 456 -23.22 22.44 0.46
N GLY A 457 -24.13 22.44 -0.53
CA GLY A 457 -25.20 21.45 -0.63
C GLY A 457 -24.72 20.00 -0.83
N GLN A 458 -23.57 19.79 -1.49
CA GLN A 458 -23.00 18.45 -1.69
C GLN A 458 -22.39 17.88 -0.39
N LEU A 459 -21.97 18.75 0.53
CA LEU A 459 -21.37 18.34 1.81
C LEU A 459 -22.44 17.80 2.77
N THR A 460 -23.62 18.42 2.79
CA THR A 460 -24.74 17.95 3.62
C THR A 460 -25.25 16.57 3.20
N GLU A 461 -25.23 16.25 1.91
CA GLU A 461 -25.58 14.91 1.42
C GLU A 461 -24.60 13.83 1.90
N CYS A 462 -23.34 14.19 2.12
CA CYS A 462 -22.31 13.31 2.66
C CYS A 462 -22.21 13.34 4.20
N GLY A 463 -23.17 13.97 4.89
CA GLY A 463 -23.21 14.04 6.35
C GLY A 463 -22.19 15.01 6.96
N TRP A 464 -21.71 15.98 6.18
CA TRP A 464 -20.83 17.05 6.67
C TRP A 464 -21.65 18.31 6.95
N ASP A 465 -21.89 18.59 8.23
CA ASP A 465 -22.56 19.81 8.67
C ASP A 465 -21.63 21.01 8.48
N THR A 466 -21.98 21.87 7.52
CA THR A 466 -21.32 23.17 7.32
C THR A 466 -21.86 24.18 8.33
N ASP A 467 -21.50 24.04 9.61
CA ASP A 467 -21.67 25.14 10.55
C ASP A 467 -20.80 26.30 10.08
N GLN A 468 -21.43 27.40 9.66
CA GLN A 468 -20.74 28.60 9.16
C GLN A 468 -19.81 29.26 10.21
N GLU A 469 -19.89 28.83 11.48
CA GLU A 469 -19.13 29.36 12.60
C GLU A 469 -17.86 28.54 12.95
N LEU A 470 -17.63 27.38 12.33
CA LEU A 470 -16.43 26.58 12.62
C LEU A 470 -15.18 27.28 12.08
N SER A 471 -14.18 27.41 12.95
CA SER A 471 -12.84 27.84 12.52
C SER A 471 -12.20 26.82 11.58
N GLU A 472 -11.29 27.26 10.72
CA GLU A 472 -10.51 26.37 9.83
C GLU A 472 -9.80 25.26 10.60
N LEU A 473 -9.36 25.55 11.83
CA LEU A 473 -8.72 24.58 12.72
C LEU A 473 -9.71 23.47 13.15
N GLU A 474 -10.94 23.82 13.51
CA GLU A 474 -11.95 22.83 13.90
C GLU A 474 -12.41 21.98 12.70
N SER A 475 -12.52 22.58 11.51
CA SER A 475 -12.78 21.84 10.26
C SER A 475 -11.67 20.83 9.99
N ARG A 476 -10.40 21.23 10.14
CA ARG A 476 -9.25 20.33 10.00
C ARG A 476 -9.31 19.17 10.98
N THR A 477 -9.53 19.43 12.27
CA THR A 477 -9.63 18.37 13.28
C THR A 477 -10.76 17.39 12.96
N LYS A 478 -11.94 17.88 12.53
CA LYS A 478 -13.04 17.01 12.10
C LYS A 478 -12.65 16.13 10.90
N PHE A 479 -11.95 16.69 9.92
CA PHE A 479 -11.47 15.93 8.76
C PHE A 479 -10.45 14.86 9.14
N GLU A 480 -9.47 15.18 10.00
CA GLU A 480 -8.48 14.22 10.49
C GLU A 480 -9.13 13.05 11.23
N ILE A 481 -10.17 13.31 12.04
CA ILE A 481 -10.96 12.26 12.71
C ILE A 481 -11.61 11.31 11.69
N LEU A 482 -12.11 11.82 10.55
CA LEU A 482 -12.67 10.98 9.49
C LEU A 482 -11.60 10.12 8.83
N VAL A 483 -10.44 10.69 8.53
CA VAL A 483 -9.30 9.97 7.93
C VAL A 483 -8.78 8.89 8.88
N ASP A 484 -8.61 9.20 10.16
CA ASP A 484 -8.19 8.24 11.18
C ASP A 484 -9.21 7.13 11.41
N ARG A 485 -10.50 7.45 11.28
CA ARG A 485 -11.57 6.44 11.31
C ARG A 485 -11.45 5.49 10.12
N TYR A 486 -11.34 6.02 8.91
CA TYR A 486 -11.15 5.22 7.70
C TYR A 486 -9.92 4.31 7.80
N LYS A 487 -8.78 4.86 8.25
CA LYS A 487 -7.55 4.11 8.50
C LYS A 487 -7.77 2.95 9.47
N ARG A 488 -8.44 3.19 10.61
CA ARG A 488 -8.74 2.13 11.60
C ARG A 488 -9.67 1.06 11.06
N ASP A 489 -10.71 1.45 10.32
CA ASP A 489 -11.68 0.51 9.75
C ASP A 489 -10.99 -0.38 8.69
N MET A 490 -10.09 0.18 7.87
CA MET A 490 -9.26 -0.58 6.93
C MET A 490 -8.25 -1.52 7.61
N GLN A 491 -7.59 -1.05 8.67
CA GLN A 491 -6.70 -1.88 9.47
C GLN A 491 -7.45 -3.02 10.15
N ALA A 492 -8.68 -2.78 10.63
CA ALA A 492 -9.55 -3.84 11.14
C ALA A 492 -9.86 -4.86 10.05
N ARG A 493 -10.17 -4.41 8.82
CA ARG A 493 -10.39 -5.32 7.69
C ARG A 493 -9.17 -6.16 7.31
N ILE A 494 -7.96 -5.59 7.38
CA ILE A 494 -6.71 -6.28 7.00
C ILE A 494 -6.19 -7.20 8.11
N SER A 495 -6.22 -6.77 9.37
CA SER A 495 -5.71 -7.53 10.53
C SER A 495 -6.38 -8.89 10.70
N LEU A 496 -7.61 -9.01 10.22
CA LEU A 496 -8.36 -10.24 10.08
C LEU A 496 -7.65 -11.32 9.22
N TRP A 497 -6.74 -10.92 8.32
CA TRP A 497 -6.05 -11.80 7.36
C TRP A 497 -4.57 -12.06 7.68
N CYS A 498 -4.02 -11.42 8.70
CA CYS A 498 -2.62 -11.56 9.09
C CYS A 498 -2.50 -12.48 10.31
N SER A 499 -2.73 -13.77 10.12
CA SER A 499 -2.35 -14.75 11.13
C SER A 499 -0.83 -14.91 11.13
N LEU A 500 -0.14 -14.34 12.12
CA LEU A 500 1.30 -14.58 12.32
C LEU A 500 1.62 -16.08 12.47
N ALA A 501 0.62 -16.90 12.86
CA ALA A 501 0.73 -18.34 12.93
C ALA A 501 1.09 -18.99 11.59
N GLU A 502 0.63 -18.44 10.48
CA GLU A 502 0.97 -18.95 9.14
C GLU A 502 2.44 -18.74 8.77
N LEU A 503 3.14 -17.84 9.48
CA LEU A 503 4.57 -17.58 9.33
C LEU A 503 5.43 -18.33 10.34
N GLY A 504 4.86 -19.33 11.02
CA GLY A 504 5.56 -20.13 12.03
C GLY A 504 5.75 -19.40 13.36
N TRP A 505 5.19 -18.20 13.53
CA TRP A 505 5.19 -17.52 14.82
C TRP A 505 4.11 -18.14 15.69
N SER A 506 4.42 -18.48 16.94
CA SER A 506 3.37 -18.80 17.89
C SER A 506 2.45 -17.59 18.03
N VAL A 507 1.13 -17.84 18.06
CA VAL A 507 0.18 -16.78 18.42
C VAL A 507 0.61 -16.27 19.78
N PRO A 508 0.93 -14.97 19.93
CA PRO A 508 1.37 -14.44 21.20
C PRO A 508 0.29 -14.75 22.24
N PRO A 509 0.67 -15.23 23.44
CA PRO A 509 -0.30 -15.50 24.48
C PRO A 509 -1.08 -14.22 24.74
N ARG A 510 -2.39 -14.25 24.52
CA ARG A 510 -3.24 -13.09 24.80
C ARG A 510 -3.14 -12.81 26.29
N GLU A 511 -2.87 -11.54 26.62
CA GLU A 511 -2.97 -11.09 28.00
C GLU A 511 -4.37 -11.38 28.53
N ALA A 512 -4.43 -11.72 29.80
CA ALA A 512 -5.67 -12.04 30.44
C ALA A 512 -6.54 -10.80 30.55
N MET A 513 -7.64 -10.79 29.80
CA MET A 513 -8.59 -9.67 29.78
C MET A 513 -9.41 -9.64 31.07
N SER A 514 -9.77 -8.43 31.49
CA SER A 514 -10.75 -8.21 32.54
C SER A 514 -12.13 -8.75 32.13
N LYS A 515 -13.01 -8.99 33.12
CA LYS A 515 -14.39 -9.42 32.86
C LYS A 515 -15.15 -8.43 31.96
N ALA A 516 -14.88 -7.14 32.09
CA ALA A 516 -15.50 -6.11 31.25
C ALA A 516 -15.01 -6.21 29.80
N GLU A 517 -13.71 -6.40 29.58
CA GLU A 517 -13.14 -6.57 28.25
C GLU A 517 -13.63 -7.86 27.57
N LEU A 518 -13.76 -8.97 28.32
CA LEU A 518 -14.34 -10.21 27.82
C LEU A 518 -15.77 -10.03 27.34
N VAL A 519 -16.61 -9.35 28.13
CA VAL A 519 -18.02 -9.08 27.75
C VAL A 519 -18.09 -8.20 26.51
N GLU A 520 -17.24 -7.19 26.40
CA GLU A 520 -17.19 -6.33 25.22
C GLU A 520 -16.65 -7.05 23.97
N GLU A 521 -15.64 -7.91 24.11
CA GLU A 521 -15.16 -8.74 23.00
C GLU A 521 -16.22 -9.75 22.55
N GLU A 522 -16.92 -10.40 23.48
CA GLU A 522 -18.02 -11.31 23.17
C GLU A 522 -19.17 -10.57 22.46
N ARG A 523 -19.50 -9.36 22.92
CA ARG A 523 -20.49 -8.51 22.27
C ARG A 523 -20.10 -8.16 20.85
N LEU A 524 -18.85 -7.72 20.63
CA LEU A 524 -18.34 -7.39 19.30
C LEU A 524 -18.32 -8.62 18.40
N TYR A 525 -17.88 -9.76 18.92
CA TYR A 525 -17.86 -11.03 18.21
C TYR A 525 -19.25 -11.44 17.73
N ARG A 526 -20.26 -11.39 18.61
CA ARG A 526 -21.66 -11.69 18.25
C ARG A 526 -22.20 -10.69 17.23
N ALA A 527 -21.98 -9.40 17.43
CA ALA A 527 -22.42 -8.37 16.48
C ALA A 527 -21.79 -8.55 15.09
N MET A 528 -20.52 -8.97 15.03
CA MET A 528 -19.83 -9.25 13.77
C MET A 528 -20.36 -10.53 13.09
N LEU A 529 -20.73 -11.56 13.85
CA LEU A 529 -21.40 -12.75 13.31
C LEU A 529 -22.79 -12.44 12.74
N GLU A 530 -23.58 -11.65 13.46
CA GLU A 530 -24.89 -11.20 13.01
C GLU A 530 -24.77 -10.34 11.74
N ALA A 531 -23.84 -9.38 11.74
CA ALA A 531 -23.58 -8.51 10.62
C ALA A 531 -23.18 -9.28 9.34
N ARG A 532 -22.42 -10.37 9.48
CA ARG A 532 -22.02 -11.23 8.36
C ARG A 532 -23.19 -11.85 7.61
N GLN A 533 -24.36 -12.01 8.24
CA GLN A 533 -25.56 -12.53 7.58
C GLN A 533 -26.11 -11.56 6.52
N PHE A 534 -25.73 -10.28 6.59
CA PHE A 534 -26.12 -9.24 5.63
C PHE A 534 -25.06 -9.02 4.52
N ALA A 535 -23.99 -9.80 4.49
CA ALA A 535 -22.98 -9.72 3.44
C ALA A 535 -23.58 -10.15 2.09
N SER A 536 -23.49 -9.28 1.09
CA SER A 536 -23.94 -9.59 -0.27
C SER A 536 -22.86 -10.36 -1.04
N GLU A 537 -23.23 -11.04 -2.13
CA GLU A 537 -22.22 -11.60 -3.03
C GLU A 537 -21.41 -10.49 -3.73
N GLU A 538 -22.02 -9.34 -4.00
CA GLU A 538 -21.37 -8.18 -4.62
C GLU A 538 -20.21 -7.63 -3.79
N ASP A 539 -20.34 -7.64 -2.46
CA ASP A 539 -19.27 -7.26 -1.51
C ASP A 539 -18.01 -8.12 -1.68
N LEU A 540 -18.14 -9.35 -2.21
CA LEU A 540 -17.03 -10.28 -2.45
C LEU A 540 -16.36 -10.09 -3.82
N TYR A 541 -17.05 -9.44 -4.77
CA TYR A 541 -16.55 -9.22 -6.13
C TYR A 541 -16.09 -7.79 -6.37
N THR A 542 -16.41 -6.87 -5.45
CA THR A 542 -15.92 -5.49 -5.50
C THR A 542 -14.38 -5.48 -5.51
N PRO A 543 -13.75 -4.87 -6.53
CA PRO A 543 -12.30 -4.80 -6.61
C PRO A 543 -11.75 -3.78 -5.62
N CYS A 544 -10.69 -4.14 -4.90
CA CYS A 544 -9.88 -3.17 -4.17
C CYS A 544 -8.80 -2.54 -5.06
N ARG A 545 -8.36 -3.27 -6.09
CA ARG A 545 -7.31 -2.83 -7.02
C ARG A 545 -7.56 -3.41 -8.41
N SER A 546 -7.38 -2.61 -9.45
CA SER A 546 -7.37 -3.06 -10.84
C SER A 546 -6.05 -2.69 -11.49
N VAL A 547 -5.46 -3.64 -12.22
CA VAL A 547 -4.17 -3.43 -12.91
C VAL A 547 -4.26 -3.86 -14.36
N ARG A 548 -3.45 -3.23 -15.20
CA ARG A 548 -3.30 -3.63 -16.60
C ARG A 548 -1.90 -3.35 -17.10
N ILE A 549 -1.42 -4.25 -17.97
CA ILE A 549 -0.13 -4.11 -18.65
C ILE A 549 -0.36 -4.00 -20.16
N PHE A 550 0.41 -3.15 -20.81
CA PHE A 550 0.47 -3.06 -22.27
C PHE A 550 1.91 -2.86 -22.75
N VAL A 551 2.19 -3.38 -23.93
CA VAL A 551 3.51 -3.32 -24.60
C VAL A 551 3.30 -2.81 -26.02
N GLY A 552 4.18 -1.92 -26.46
CA GLY A 552 4.17 -1.34 -27.80
C GLY A 552 5.58 -1.17 -28.34
N TYR A 553 5.72 -1.19 -29.66
CA TYR A 553 7.02 -1.08 -30.33
C TYR A 553 7.04 0.15 -31.24
N LYS A 554 8.20 0.79 -31.37
CA LYS A 554 8.42 1.80 -32.41
C LYS A 554 8.62 1.11 -33.77
N ASP A 555 8.14 1.74 -34.83
CA ASP A 555 8.35 1.26 -36.20
C ASP A 555 9.86 1.18 -36.53
N SER A 556 10.26 0.17 -37.30
CA SER A 556 11.65 -0.12 -37.64
C SER A 556 12.10 0.50 -38.97
N GLN A 557 11.29 1.40 -39.55
CA GLN A 557 11.50 2.00 -40.88
C GLN A 557 12.84 2.74 -41.03
#